data_AF-A0A9D9SJC7-F1
#
_entry.id   AF-A0A9D9SJC7-F1
#
_cell.length_a   1.000
_cell.length_b   1.000
_cell.length_c   1.000
_cell.angle_alpha   90.00
_cell.angle_beta   90.00
_cell.angle_gamma   90.00
#
_symmetry.space_group_name_H-M   'P 1'
#
loop_
_entity.id
_entity.type
_entity.pdbx_description
1 polymer ?
#
loop_
_entity_poly.entity_id
_entity_poly.type
_entity_poly.pdbx_seq_one_letter_code
_entity_poly.pdbx_strand_id
1 'polypeptide(L)'
;MSYCAGWKHKGSVYLLADTVSSVQIPPRRQQISLGELLTDHRDEPVEEPALKLVRIAPGAVAACTGDAGSVSRLLEFLQANHAGVTNNGELLSLLDVRLGPFSDAKPVSLLLATSGSDGSSELLRWTSSGGLDATGSDLLQIGDPTPYHSALSPEILSILAAADPSPERMLPVLTAIAQSRGVSGGSIDLNGDGVIFGLLTRGGAVTWQEDTLVVLYDQAFASPAHVAVLARSDELVVHASQDAATRVFVPLRSNRRSAARDVCWLRGIQDELAADRFRFRVFISTCDQVITLIIRNDFERESGYVRLKRKSNGQFDFALSPEMTSLLLRPLEDRSQGSVPLRLSVRED
;
A
#
# COMPACT_ATOMS: atom_id res chain seq x y z
N MET A 1 6.89 11.71 -7.62
CA MET A 1 6.92 10.87 -6.41
C MET A 1 6.06 9.63 -6.63
N SER A 2 6.65 8.46 -6.48
CA SER A 2 5.98 7.15 -6.47
C SER A 2 6.88 6.14 -5.79
N TYR A 3 6.31 5.12 -5.16
CA TYR A 3 7.03 4.04 -4.48
C TYR A 3 6.34 2.70 -4.71
N CYS A 4 7.09 1.71 -5.17
CA CYS A 4 6.67 0.31 -5.10
C CYS A 4 7.81 -0.55 -4.57
N ALA A 5 7.47 -1.55 -3.76
CA ALA A 5 8.41 -2.55 -3.29
C ALA A 5 7.85 -3.94 -3.47
N GLY A 6 8.76 -4.88 -3.71
CA GLY A 6 8.49 -6.30 -3.75
C GLY A 6 9.44 -7.04 -2.83
N TRP A 7 8.92 -8.02 -2.09
CA TRP A 7 9.72 -8.92 -1.28
C TRP A 7 9.32 -10.38 -1.52
N LYS A 8 10.27 -11.21 -1.94
CA LYS A 8 10.09 -12.65 -2.13
C LYS A 8 10.49 -13.37 -0.84
N HIS A 9 9.57 -14.15 -0.28
CA HIS A 9 9.80 -14.90 0.95
C HIS A 9 8.93 -16.17 1.00
N LYS A 10 9.55 -17.33 1.27
CA LYS A 10 8.90 -18.63 1.44
C LYS A 10 7.85 -18.98 0.37
N GLY A 11 8.24 -18.90 -0.90
CA GLY A 11 7.36 -19.23 -2.04
C GLY A 11 6.20 -18.25 -2.23
N SER A 12 6.26 -17.09 -1.56
CA SER A 12 5.31 -15.99 -1.71
C SER A 12 6.05 -14.75 -2.17
N VAL A 13 5.37 -13.89 -2.93
CA VAL A 13 5.90 -12.57 -3.31
C VAL A 13 4.92 -11.51 -2.86
N TYR A 14 5.38 -10.64 -1.96
CA TYR A 14 4.61 -9.51 -1.46
C TYR A 14 4.91 -8.29 -2.31
N LEU A 15 3.89 -7.61 -2.81
CA LEU A 15 4.02 -6.31 -3.49
C LEU A 15 3.24 -5.25 -2.72
N LEU A 16 3.83 -4.08 -2.58
CA LEU A 16 3.19 -2.91 -1.99
C LEU A 16 3.51 -1.65 -2.80
N ALA A 17 2.57 -0.71 -2.81
CA ALA A 17 2.70 0.55 -3.50
C ALA A 17 1.93 1.66 -2.78
N ASP A 18 2.38 2.89 -2.96
CA ASP A 18 1.63 4.10 -2.60
C ASP A 18 0.55 4.45 -3.65
N THR A 19 -0.43 5.24 -3.25
CA THR A 19 -1.50 5.76 -4.13
C THR A 19 -1.13 7.05 -4.88
N VAL A 20 0.00 7.66 -4.53
CA VAL A 20 0.38 9.03 -4.95
C VAL A 20 1.13 9.10 -6.28
N SER A 21 0.97 10.17 -7.04
CA SER A 21 1.78 10.47 -8.23
C SER A 21 1.98 11.97 -8.39
N SER A 22 3.16 12.39 -8.85
CA SER A 22 3.37 13.78 -9.28
C SER A 22 2.63 14.04 -10.58
N VAL A 23 2.02 15.22 -10.71
CA VAL A 23 1.27 15.67 -11.90
C VAL A 23 1.81 17.01 -12.38
N GLN A 24 1.71 17.28 -13.68
CA GLN A 24 2.19 18.54 -14.29
C GLN A 24 1.12 19.65 -14.31
N ILE A 25 -0.12 19.31 -13.98
CA ILE A 25 -1.29 20.19 -14.02
C ILE A 25 -1.73 20.40 -12.56
N PRO A 26 -2.24 21.59 -12.19
CA PRO A 26 -2.81 21.80 -10.87
C PRO A 26 -3.78 20.68 -10.51
N PRO A 27 -3.68 20.11 -9.30
CA PRO A 27 -4.43 18.93 -8.98
C PRO A 27 -5.91 19.27 -8.92
N ARG A 28 -6.75 18.32 -9.32
CA ARG A 28 -8.22 18.53 -9.34
C ARG A 28 -8.82 18.62 -7.94
N ARG A 29 -8.03 18.30 -6.91
CA ARG A 29 -8.44 18.24 -5.50
C ARG A 29 -7.50 19.08 -4.65
N GLN A 30 -7.95 19.38 -3.44
CA GLN A 30 -7.16 20.12 -2.45
C GLN A 30 -6.46 19.22 -1.42
N GLN A 31 -6.86 17.95 -1.26
CA GLN A 31 -6.28 17.02 -0.27
C GLN A 31 -6.17 15.57 -0.76
N ILE A 32 -5.14 14.84 -0.31
CA ILE A 32 -4.94 13.39 -0.52
C ILE A 32 -5.55 12.54 0.61
N SER A 33 -5.48 11.22 0.51
CA SER A 33 -6.20 10.27 1.38
C SER A 33 -5.84 10.31 2.87
N LEU A 34 -4.62 10.71 3.24
CA LEU A 34 -4.25 10.90 4.64
C LEU A 34 -4.52 12.35 5.11
N GLY A 35 -5.17 13.15 4.25
CA GLY A 35 -5.75 14.46 4.52
C GLY A 35 -4.78 15.64 4.37
N GLU A 36 -3.58 15.39 3.88
CA GLU A 36 -2.58 16.38 3.55
C GLU A 36 -3.08 17.31 2.44
N LEU A 37 -2.82 18.61 2.62
CA LEU A 37 -3.03 19.57 1.55
C LEU A 37 -2.10 19.24 0.38
N LEU A 38 -2.64 19.36 -0.82
CA LEU A 38 -1.89 19.24 -2.06
C LEU A 38 -1.04 20.50 -2.27
N THR A 39 -0.07 20.69 -1.40
CA THR A 39 0.95 21.74 -1.48
C THR A 39 2.23 21.19 -2.09
N ASP A 40 2.88 22.04 -2.86
CA ASP A 40 4.07 21.78 -3.69
C ASP A 40 5.15 20.96 -2.97
N HIS A 41 5.17 19.65 -3.18
CA HIS A 41 6.33 18.85 -2.85
C HIS A 41 7.37 19.04 -3.95
N ARG A 42 8.36 19.91 -3.70
CA ARG A 42 9.41 20.30 -4.66
C ARG A 42 8.87 21.01 -5.93
N ASP A 43 7.96 21.97 -5.77
CA ASP A 43 7.39 22.78 -6.86
C ASP A 43 6.56 22.00 -7.91
N GLU A 44 6.21 20.73 -7.64
CA GLU A 44 5.33 19.93 -8.49
C GLU A 44 4.05 19.52 -7.74
N PRO A 45 2.87 19.70 -8.35
CA PRO A 45 1.64 19.25 -7.74
C PRO A 45 1.56 17.72 -7.69
N VAL A 46 0.89 17.20 -6.68
CA VAL A 46 0.69 15.76 -6.45
C VAL A 46 -0.78 15.41 -6.63
N GLU A 47 -1.10 14.18 -7.03
CA GLU A 47 -2.47 13.64 -7.05
C GLU A 47 -2.44 12.16 -6.64
N GLU A 48 -3.60 11.57 -6.34
CA GLU A 48 -3.74 10.12 -6.24
C GLU A 48 -4.55 9.60 -7.44
N PRO A 49 -3.91 9.42 -8.62
CA PRO A 49 -4.66 9.25 -9.86
C PRO A 49 -5.12 7.81 -10.09
N ALA A 50 -4.37 6.81 -9.61
CA ALA A 50 -4.61 5.41 -9.98
C ALA A 50 -3.87 4.41 -9.08
N LEU A 51 -4.31 3.15 -9.17
CA LEU A 51 -3.67 2.00 -8.55
C LEU A 51 -2.45 1.55 -9.36
N LYS A 52 -1.29 1.44 -8.71
CA LYS A 52 -0.03 1.01 -9.35
C LYS A 52 0.16 -0.50 -9.42
N LEU A 53 -0.56 -1.25 -8.59
CA LEU A 53 -0.57 -2.70 -8.54
C LEU A 53 -1.65 -3.24 -9.47
N VAL A 54 -1.27 -4.02 -10.47
CA VAL A 54 -2.17 -4.51 -11.52
C VAL A 54 -2.00 -6.01 -11.71
N ARG A 55 -3.08 -6.75 -11.52
CA ARG A 55 -3.12 -8.19 -11.83
C ARG A 55 -2.95 -8.39 -13.33
N ILE A 56 -1.97 -9.23 -13.69
CA ILE A 56 -1.65 -9.53 -15.09
C ILE A 56 -2.28 -10.87 -15.51
N ALA A 57 -2.18 -11.87 -14.64
CA ALA A 57 -2.71 -13.22 -14.84
C ALA A 57 -2.95 -13.89 -13.47
N PRO A 58 -3.56 -15.09 -13.40
CA PRO A 58 -3.53 -15.89 -12.18
C PRO A 58 -2.10 -16.05 -11.66
N GLY A 59 -1.88 -15.75 -10.39
CA GLY A 59 -0.57 -15.82 -9.76
C GLY A 59 0.42 -14.72 -10.16
N ALA A 60 0.05 -13.77 -11.02
CA ALA A 60 0.98 -12.76 -11.56
C ALA A 60 0.46 -11.31 -11.40
N VAL A 61 1.32 -10.44 -10.88
CA VAL A 61 1.04 -9.02 -10.65
C VAL A 61 2.21 -8.15 -11.08
N ALA A 62 1.90 -7.02 -11.72
CA ALA A 62 2.83 -5.95 -12.02
C ALA A 62 2.65 -4.77 -11.04
N ALA A 63 3.76 -4.20 -10.56
CA ALA A 63 3.80 -2.87 -9.96
C ALA A 63 4.56 -1.93 -10.91
N CYS A 64 3.99 -0.78 -11.26
CA CYS A 64 4.59 0.12 -12.24
C CYS A 64 4.72 1.56 -11.71
N THR A 65 5.82 2.22 -12.06
CA THR A 65 6.02 3.66 -11.85
C THR A 65 6.50 4.32 -13.15
N GLY A 66 6.23 5.61 -13.32
CA GLY A 66 6.68 6.40 -14.48
C GLY A 66 5.55 7.05 -15.29
N ASP A 67 5.84 7.40 -16.55
CA ASP A 67 4.88 8.04 -17.47
C ASP A 67 3.63 7.16 -17.70
N ALA A 68 2.44 7.70 -17.40
CA ALA A 68 1.19 6.95 -17.41
C ALA A 68 0.86 6.28 -18.76
N GLY A 69 1.18 6.94 -19.87
CA GLY A 69 0.97 6.40 -21.22
C GLY A 69 1.87 5.20 -21.50
N SER A 70 3.12 5.28 -21.05
CA SER A 70 4.10 4.21 -21.21
C SER A 70 3.84 3.04 -20.25
N VAL A 71 3.44 3.31 -19.01
CA VAL A 71 2.94 2.30 -18.06
C VAL A 71 1.72 1.57 -18.63
N SER A 72 0.76 2.30 -19.20
CA SER A 72 -0.43 1.68 -19.80
C SER A 72 -0.06 0.71 -20.91
N ARG A 73 0.81 1.11 -21.86
CA ARG A 73 1.29 0.25 -22.95
C ARG A 73 2.02 -0.99 -22.44
N LEU A 74 2.87 -0.83 -21.42
CA LEU A 74 3.60 -1.95 -20.80
C LEU A 74 2.62 -2.97 -20.19
N LEU A 75 1.63 -2.51 -19.43
CA LEU A 75 0.62 -3.39 -18.84
C LEU A 75 -0.22 -4.10 -19.92
N GLU A 76 -0.49 -3.43 -21.06
CA GLU A 76 -1.17 -4.00 -22.23
C GLU A 76 -0.42 -5.18 -22.78
N PHE A 77 0.88 -4.99 -22.96
CA PHE A 77 1.77 -6.00 -23.46
C PHE A 77 1.83 -7.21 -22.50
N LEU A 78 2.03 -6.97 -21.21
CA LEU A 78 2.11 -8.05 -20.22
C LEU A 78 0.81 -8.86 -20.18
N GLN A 79 -0.35 -8.21 -20.12
CA GLN A 79 -1.63 -8.91 -20.07
C GLN A 79 -1.90 -9.72 -21.35
N ALA A 80 -1.50 -9.21 -22.52
CA ALA A 80 -1.68 -9.91 -23.78
C ALA A 80 -0.71 -11.08 -23.98
N ASN A 81 0.47 -11.06 -23.37
CA ASN A 81 1.55 -11.99 -23.67
C ASN A 81 1.96 -12.90 -22.50
N HIS A 82 1.48 -12.68 -21.27
CA HIS A 82 1.86 -13.49 -20.11
C HIS A 82 1.23 -14.90 -20.15
N ALA A 83 0.12 -15.09 -20.86
CA ALA A 83 -0.52 -16.40 -20.97
C ALA A 83 0.43 -17.40 -21.68
N GLY A 84 0.77 -18.49 -20.98
CA GLY A 84 1.66 -19.54 -21.52
C GLY A 84 3.16 -19.21 -21.45
N VAL A 85 3.54 -18.13 -20.76
CA VAL A 85 4.96 -17.80 -20.53
C VAL A 85 5.56 -18.78 -19.53
N THR A 86 6.68 -19.39 -19.92
CA THR A 86 7.48 -20.28 -19.06
C THR A 86 8.70 -19.57 -18.46
N ASN A 87 9.06 -18.40 -18.99
CA ASN A 87 10.20 -17.60 -18.54
C ASN A 87 9.84 -16.11 -18.57
N ASN A 88 9.63 -15.51 -17.40
CA ASN A 88 9.27 -14.10 -17.31
C ASN A 88 10.43 -13.17 -17.67
N GLY A 89 11.69 -13.58 -17.44
CA GLY A 89 12.85 -12.80 -17.85
C GLY A 89 12.90 -12.60 -19.37
N GLU A 90 12.58 -13.64 -20.14
CA GLU A 90 12.46 -13.55 -21.60
C GLU A 90 11.32 -12.61 -22.02
N LEU A 91 10.15 -12.73 -21.38
CA LEU A 91 9.03 -11.82 -21.63
C LEU A 91 9.42 -10.35 -21.40
N LEU A 92 10.09 -10.05 -20.29
CA LEU A 92 10.53 -8.70 -19.96
C LEU A 92 11.62 -8.18 -20.91
N SER A 93 12.48 -9.08 -21.41
CA SER A 93 13.51 -8.74 -22.39
C SER A 93 12.93 -8.36 -23.76
N LEU A 94 11.68 -8.77 -24.05
CA LEU A 94 10.97 -8.38 -25.27
C LEU A 94 10.32 -7.00 -25.21
N LEU A 95 10.27 -6.35 -24.05
CA LEU A 95 9.60 -5.05 -23.88
C LEU A 95 10.20 -4.00 -24.82
N ASP A 96 11.52 -3.84 -24.82
CA ASP A 96 12.21 -2.85 -25.67
C ASP A 96 12.06 -3.17 -27.16
N VAL A 97 12.05 -4.45 -27.51
CA VAL A 97 11.91 -4.92 -28.90
C VAL A 97 10.49 -4.68 -29.43
N ARG A 98 9.46 -4.84 -28.59
CA ARG A 98 8.04 -4.83 -29.00
C ARG A 98 7.37 -3.49 -28.81
N LEU A 99 7.74 -2.73 -27.79
CA LEU A 99 7.16 -1.42 -27.48
C LEU A 99 8.02 -0.26 -28.00
N GLY A 100 9.21 -0.57 -28.50
CA GLY A 100 10.21 0.40 -28.94
C GLY A 100 11.02 0.95 -27.76
N PRO A 101 12.10 1.69 -28.04
CA PRO A 101 12.89 2.31 -26.98
C PRO A 101 12.00 3.30 -26.21
N PHE A 102 11.97 3.13 -24.90
CA PHE A 102 11.36 4.10 -24.01
C PHE A 102 12.25 5.35 -23.99
N SER A 103 11.62 6.53 -23.92
CA SER A 103 12.38 7.78 -23.86
C SER A 103 13.00 7.94 -22.48
N ASP A 104 14.28 8.32 -22.41
CA ASP A 104 14.95 8.68 -21.15
C ASP A 104 14.25 9.86 -20.44
N ALA A 105 13.54 10.71 -21.18
CA ALA A 105 12.72 11.79 -20.63
C ALA A 105 11.41 11.30 -20.00
N LYS A 106 11.03 10.04 -20.22
CA LYS A 106 9.80 9.40 -19.72
C LYS A 106 10.12 8.00 -19.18
N PRO A 107 10.95 7.91 -18.12
CA PRO A 107 11.36 6.62 -17.60
C PRO A 107 10.17 5.84 -17.05
N VAL A 108 10.22 4.53 -17.20
CA VAL A 108 9.25 3.58 -16.64
C VAL A 108 10.00 2.48 -15.91
N SER A 109 9.46 2.07 -14.76
CA SER A 109 9.97 0.93 -14.01
C SER A 109 8.84 -0.04 -13.68
N LEU A 110 9.19 -1.32 -13.62
CA LEU A 110 8.30 -2.44 -13.40
C LEU A 110 8.88 -3.36 -12.33
N LEU A 111 8.05 -3.80 -11.39
CA LEU A 111 8.24 -5.05 -10.67
C LEU A 111 7.22 -6.06 -11.18
N LEU A 112 7.66 -7.27 -11.49
CA LEU A 112 6.80 -8.40 -11.85
C LEU A 112 6.93 -9.47 -10.78
N ALA A 113 5.84 -9.73 -10.07
CA ALA A 113 5.74 -10.81 -9.10
C ALA A 113 4.92 -11.96 -9.70
N THR A 114 5.46 -13.17 -9.69
CA THR A 114 4.74 -14.37 -10.13
C THR A 114 4.85 -15.49 -9.11
N SER A 115 3.84 -16.35 -9.08
CA SER A 115 3.85 -17.60 -8.31
C SER A 115 3.11 -18.69 -9.08
N GLY A 116 3.66 -19.90 -9.06
CA GLY A 116 3.04 -21.09 -9.65
C GLY A 116 2.36 -21.97 -8.60
N SER A 117 1.44 -22.83 -9.04
CA SER A 117 0.82 -23.85 -8.18
C SER A 117 1.81 -24.95 -7.76
N ASP A 118 2.93 -25.07 -8.44
CA ASP A 118 4.08 -25.93 -8.11
C ASP A 118 4.96 -25.36 -6.98
N GLY A 119 4.61 -24.20 -6.43
CA GLY A 119 5.37 -23.52 -5.38
C GLY A 119 6.51 -22.65 -5.90
N SER A 120 6.68 -22.53 -7.22
CA SER A 120 7.60 -21.56 -7.80
C SER A 120 7.15 -20.14 -7.48
N SER A 121 8.12 -19.24 -7.26
CA SER A 121 7.85 -17.82 -7.00
C SER A 121 8.99 -16.98 -7.55
N GLU A 122 8.67 -15.89 -8.22
CA GLU A 122 9.64 -15.03 -8.88
C GLU A 122 9.30 -13.56 -8.63
N LEU A 123 10.35 -12.76 -8.40
CA LEU A 123 10.26 -11.31 -8.33
C LEU A 123 11.33 -10.74 -9.27
N LEU A 124 10.88 -10.05 -10.31
CA LEU A 124 11.76 -9.42 -11.30
C LEU A 124 11.59 -7.91 -11.27
N ARG A 125 12.68 -7.20 -11.53
CA ARG A 125 12.68 -5.75 -11.75
C ARG A 125 13.14 -5.47 -13.17
N TRP A 126 12.44 -4.58 -13.86
CA TRP A 126 12.84 -4.07 -15.16
C TRP A 126 12.72 -2.55 -15.18
N THR A 127 13.67 -1.87 -15.80
CA THR A 127 13.62 -0.41 -16.01
C THR A 127 13.88 -0.06 -17.47
N SER A 128 13.25 1.01 -17.95
CA SER A 128 13.46 1.51 -19.32
C SER A 128 14.89 1.91 -19.63
N SER A 129 15.68 2.29 -18.61
CA SER A 129 17.06 2.73 -18.76
C SER A 129 18.09 1.63 -18.58
N GLY A 130 17.74 0.54 -17.88
CA GLY A 130 18.67 -0.52 -17.47
C GLY A 130 18.29 -1.92 -17.94
N GLY A 131 17.08 -2.10 -18.49
CA GLY A 131 16.56 -3.41 -18.85
C GLY A 131 16.23 -4.25 -17.62
N LEU A 132 16.36 -5.57 -17.79
CA LEU A 132 16.09 -6.55 -16.72
C LEU A 132 17.22 -6.55 -15.69
N ASP A 133 16.85 -6.47 -14.42
CA ASP A 133 17.77 -6.58 -13.29
C ASP A 133 18.21 -8.05 -13.07
N ALA A 134 19.53 -8.27 -13.04
CA ALA A 134 20.14 -9.58 -12.84
C ALA A 134 20.70 -9.81 -11.42
N THR A 135 20.45 -8.91 -10.47
CA THR A 135 21.02 -8.98 -9.10
C THR A 135 20.50 -10.16 -8.28
N GLY A 136 19.32 -10.71 -8.61
CA GLY A 136 18.72 -11.83 -7.89
C GLY A 136 18.30 -11.51 -6.45
N SER A 137 18.16 -10.23 -6.09
CA SER A 137 17.73 -9.81 -4.76
C SER A 137 16.29 -10.25 -4.45
N ASP A 138 16.05 -10.67 -3.22
CA ASP A 138 14.70 -11.00 -2.74
C ASP A 138 13.88 -9.75 -2.42
N LEU A 139 14.52 -8.59 -2.22
CA LEU A 139 13.89 -7.28 -2.08
C LEU A 139 14.21 -6.43 -3.31
N LEU A 140 13.19 -5.98 -4.02
CA LEU A 140 13.31 -5.05 -5.13
C LEU A 140 12.41 -3.83 -4.89
N GLN A 141 12.91 -2.65 -5.22
CA GLN A 141 12.19 -1.39 -5.07
C GLN A 141 12.30 -0.58 -6.37
N ILE A 142 11.23 0.13 -6.71
CA ILE A 142 11.14 1.06 -7.84
C ILE A 142 10.42 2.35 -7.42
N GLY A 143 10.66 3.42 -8.17
CA GLY A 143 10.09 4.74 -7.89
C GLY A 143 11.16 5.75 -7.49
N ASP A 144 10.70 6.91 -7.04
CA ASP A 144 11.59 8.00 -6.65
C ASP A 144 12.16 7.71 -5.25
N PRO A 145 13.43 8.04 -4.97
CA PRO A 145 13.98 7.90 -3.63
C PRO A 145 13.16 8.70 -2.60
N THR A 146 12.51 7.96 -1.71
CA THR A 146 11.66 8.45 -0.62
C THR A 146 12.10 7.83 0.71
N PRO A 147 11.69 8.38 1.86
CA PRO A 147 11.94 7.75 3.17
C PRO A 147 11.49 6.28 3.23
N TYR A 148 10.47 5.90 2.43
CA TYR A 148 9.98 4.52 2.27
C TYR A 148 11.04 3.51 1.84
N HIS A 149 12.01 3.92 1.03
CA HIS A 149 13.04 3.01 0.52
C HIS A 149 13.91 2.45 1.66
N SER A 150 14.04 3.20 2.75
CA SER A 150 14.72 2.77 3.97
C SER A 150 13.86 1.97 4.95
N ALA A 151 12.53 1.91 4.74
CA ALA A 151 11.59 1.31 5.67
C ALA A 151 11.75 -0.21 5.77
N LEU A 152 11.90 -0.86 4.62
CA LEU A 152 12.04 -2.31 4.49
C LEU A 152 13.51 -2.71 4.42
N SER A 153 14.29 -2.25 5.41
CA SER A 153 15.72 -2.56 5.46
C SER A 153 15.95 -4.07 5.63
N PRO A 154 17.12 -4.60 5.21
CA PRO A 154 17.46 -6.00 5.41
C PRO A 154 17.33 -6.45 6.87
N GLU A 155 17.64 -5.59 7.83
CA GLU A 155 17.49 -5.87 9.27
C GLU A 155 16.02 -6.08 9.65
N ILE A 156 15.12 -5.21 9.20
CA ILE A 156 13.67 -5.34 9.46
C ILE A 156 13.13 -6.61 8.81
N LEU A 157 13.48 -6.86 7.55
CA LEU A 157 13.03 -8.06 6.83
C LEU A 157 13.57 -9.35 7.46
N SER A 158 14.79 -9.32 8.00
CA SER A 158 15.36 -10.45 8.75
C SER A 158 14.57 -10.75 10.03
N ILE A 159 14.18 -9.71 10.79
CA ILE A 159 13.32 -9.87 11.97
C ILE A 159 11.98 -10.49 11.59
N LEU A 160 11.34 -10.00 10.52
CA LEU A 160 10.07 -10.54 10.03
C LEU A 160 10.21 -11.98 9.53
N ALA A 161 11.28 -12.30 8.80
CA ALA A 161 11.56 -13.64 8.33
C ALA A 161 11.79 -14.63 9.48
N ALA A 162 12.41 -14.19 10.57
CA ALA A 162 12.63 -14.99 11.77
C ALA A 162 11.35 -15.18 12.59
N ALA A 163 10.51 -14.14 12.68
CA ALA A 163 9.21 -14.22 13.35
C ALA A 163 8.19 -15.09 12.60
N ASP A 164 8.35 -15.23 11.28
CA ASP A 164 7.53 -16.05 10.39
C ASP A 164 6.01 -15.87 10.56
N PRO A 165 5.49 -14.62 10.52
CA PRO A 165 4.06 -14.42 10.57
C PRO A 165 3.40 -15.08 9.34
N SER A 166 2.14 -15.50 9.49
CA SER A 166 1.39 -16.04 8.37
C SER A 166 1.33 -15.01 7.21
N PRO A 167 1.28 -15.43 5.94
CA PRO A 167 1.30 -14.49 4.81
C PRO A 167 0.21 -13.42 4.86
N GLU A 168 -0.94 -13.76 5.43
CA GLU A 168 -2.08 -12.84 5.63
C GLU A 168 -1.73 -11.73 6.64
N ARG A 169 -0.94 -12.04 7.67
CA ARG A 169 -0.45 -11.07 8.67
C ARG A 169 0.76 -10.28 8.17
N MET A 170 1.55 -10.86 7.26
CA MET A 170 2.76 -10.22 6.74
C MET A 170 2.46 -8.92 5.98
N LEU A 171 1.44 -8.91 5.12
CA LEU A 171 1.09 -7.73 4.31
C LEU A 171 0.75 -6.48 5.15
N PRO A 172 -0.20 -6.53 6.10
CA PRO A 172 -0.48 -5.40 6.99
C PRO A 172 0.74 -4.91 7.77
N VAL A 173 1.65 -5.81 8.14
CA VAL A 173 2.88 -5.44 8.85
C VAL A 173 3.83 -4.68 7.90
N LEU A 174 4.09 -5.22 6.70
CA LEU A 174 4.97 -4.58 5.72
C LEU A 174 4.45 -3.20 5.30
N THR A 175 3.15 -3.08 5.04
CA THR A 175 2.54 -1.80 4.65
C THR A 175 2.52 -0.79 5.80
N ALA A 176 2.27 -1.23 7.04
CA ALA A 176 2.38 -0.36 8.22
C ALA A 176 3.82 0.16 8.43
N ILE A 177 4.83 -0.69 8.27
CA ILE A 177 6.24 -0.33 8.38
C ILE A 177 6.58 0.75 7.35
N ALA A 178 6.24 0.51 6.09
CA ALA A 178 6.46 1.47 5.01
C ALA A 178 5.71 2.78 5.29
N GLN A 179 4.42 2.72 5.64
CA GLN A 179 3.59 3.90 5.91
C GLN A 179 4.15 4.74 7.07
N SER A 180 4.64 4.09 8.13
CA SER A 180 5.21 4.80 9.29
C SER A 180 6.40 5.69 8.91
N ARG A 181 7.19 5.31 7.90
CA ARG A 181 8.33 6.11 7.46
C ARG A 181 7.95 7.36 6.67
N GLY A 182 6.80 7.36 6.01
CA GLY A 182 6.25 8.59 5.40
C GLY A 182 5.69 9.55 6.44
N VAL A 183 5.14 8.99 7.53
CA VAL A 183 4.40 9.75 8.55
C VAL A 183 5.29 10.28 9.68
N SER A 184 6.32 9.57 10.14
CA SER A 184 7.16 9.95 11.29
C SER A 184 8.26 10.99 10.97
N GLY A 185 8.06 11.83 9.93
CA GLY A 185 9.06 12.77 9.38
C GLY A 185 9.18 14.13 10.09
N GLY A 186 8.42 14.38 11.16
CA GLY A 186 8.57 15.59 11.99
C GLY A 186 8.06 16.91 11.38
N SER A 187 7.40 16.85 10.23
CA SER A 187 6.64 17.97 9.67
C SER A 187 5.16 17.76 10.00
N ILE A 188 4.51 18.77 10.57
CA ILE A 188 3.05 18.79 10.79
C ILE A 188 2.31 18.76 9.44
N ASP A 189 3.01 19.12 8.36
CA ASP A 189 2.65 18.69 7.02
C ASP A 189 3.17 17.26 6.87
N LEU A 190 2.32 16.30 7.24
CA LEU A 190 2.34 14.96 6.67
C LEU A 190 2.78 15.10 5.20
N ASN A 191 3.85 14.42 4.80
CA ASN A 191 4.30 14.49 3.41
C ASN A 191 3.20 13.93 2.50
N GLY A 192 3.11 14.42 1.27
CA GLY A 192 2.03 14.11 0.32
C GLY A 192 2.05 12.67 -0.18
N ASP A 193 1.92 11.70 0.71
CA ASP A 193 2.54 10.38 0.60
C ASP A 193 1.52 9.24 0.35
N GLY A 194 0.23 9.54 0.45
CA GLY A 194 -0.87 8.63 0.14
C GLY A 194 -0.92 7.41 1.05
N VAL A 195 -1.80 6.48 0.69
CA VAL A 195 -1.91 5.19 1.39
C VAL A 195 -0.98 4.18 0.73
N ILE A 196 -0.21 3.47 1.55
CA ILE A 196 0.52 2.27 1.14
C ILE A 196 -0.37 1.06 1.36
N PHE A 197 -0.60 0.30 0.29
CA PHE A 197 -1.35 -0.95 0.34
C PHE A 197 -0.70 -2.01 -0.54
N GLY A 198 -1.09 -3.26 -0.36
CA GLY A 198 -0.40 -4.37 -1.01
C GLY A 198 -1.25 -5.58 -1.33
N LEU A 199 -0.59 -6.53 -1.99
CA LEU A 199 -1.10 -7.85 -2.30
C LEU A 199 0.04 -8.86 -2.25
N LEU A 200 -0.30 -10.14 -2.25
CA LEU A 200 0.67 -11.22 -2.35
C LEU A 200 0.31 -12.17 -3.49
N THR A 201 1.33 -12.74 -4.11
CA THR A 201 1.20 -13.89 -4.99
C THR A 201 1.72 -15.13 -4.27
N ARG A 202 0.93 -16.21 -4.28
CA ARG A 202 1.31 -17.50 -3.68
C ARG A 202 0.50 -18.62 -4.32
N GLY A 203 1.18 -19.72 -4.70
CA GLY A 203 0.51 -20.93 -5.16
C GLY A 203 -0.35 -20.74 -6.43
N GLY A 204 -0.01 -19.80 -7.31
CA GLY A 204 -0.82 -19.48 -8.49
C GLY A 204 -2.00 -18.54 -8.22
N ALA A 205 -2.14 -18.03 -7.00
CA ALA A 205 -3.20 -17.10 -6.61
C ALA A 205 -2.63 -15.71 -6.31
N VAL A 206 -3.48 -14.69 -6.50
CA VAL A 206 -3.23 -13.30 -6.09
C VAL A 206 -4.25 -12.93 -5.04
N THR A 207 -3.77 -12.53 -3.87
CA THR A 207 -4.60 -12.15 -2.72
C THR A 207 -4.27 -10.74 -2.28
N TRP A 208 -5.27 -9.87 -2.25
CA TRP A 208 -5.13 -8.52 -1.70
C TRP A 208 -4.93 -8.57 -0.20
N GLN A 209 -4.24 -7.57 0.36
CA GLN A 209 -4.25 -7.34 1.80
C GLN A 209 -5.69 -7.21 2.30
N GLU A 210 -5.98 -7.83 3.45
CA GLU A 210 -7.30 -7.74 4.08
C GLU A 210 -7.61 -6.32 4.55
N ASP A 211 -8.90 -6.03 4.69
CA ASP A 211 -9.37 -4.70 5.06
C ASP A 211 -8.71 -4.21 6.34
N THR A 212 -8.13 -3.02 6.23
CA THR A 212 -7.28 -2.44 7.26
C THR A 212 -7.79 -1.04 7.61
N LEU A 213 -7.97 -0.80 8.91
CA LEU A 213 -8.19 0.54 9.45
C LEU A 213 -6.86 1.09 9.96
N VAL A 214 -6.34 2.13 9.33
CA VAL A 214 -5.14 2.84 9.77
C VAL A 214 -5.55 4.03 10.62
N VAL A 215 -4.87 4.23 11.75
CA VAL A 215 -5.09 5.33 12.68
C VAL A 215 -3.76 6.04 12.89
N LEU A 216 -3.69 7.30 12.49
CA LEU A 216 -2.56 8.19 12.72
C LEU A 216 -2.84 9.01 13.97
N TYR A 217 -1.90 9.05 14.91
CA TYR A 217 -2.08 9.76 16.18
C TYR A 217 -0.82 10.48 16.64
N ASP A 218 -1.02 11.60 17.34
CA ASP A 218 0.03 12.34 18.04
C ASP A 218 0.19 11.84 19.50
N GLN A 219 1.18 12.37 20.21
CA GLN A 219 1.45 11.96 21.60
C GLN A 219 0.30 12.20 22.58
N ALA A 220 -0.62 13.12 22.26
CA ALA A 220 -1.77 13.43 23.11
C ALA A 220 -3.04 12.67 22.70
N PHE A 221 -3.02 11.96 21.58
CA PHE A 221 -4.20 11.42 20.91
C PHE A 221 -5.30 12.49 20.71
N ALA A 222 -4.91 13.76 20.50
CA ALA A 222 -5.83 14.89 20.58
C ALA A 222 -6.74 14.99 19.36
N SER A 223 -6.26 14.57 18.19
CA SER A 223 -6.99 14.59 16.92
C SER A 223 -6.55 13.45 16.01
N PRO A 224 -6.90 12.19 16.33
CA PRO A 224 -6.50 11.05 15.53
C PRO A 224 -7.17 11.10 14.16
N ALA A 225 -6.38 10.94 13.10
CA ALA A 225 -6.91 10.69 11.76
C ALA A 225 -7.07 9.20 11.56
N HIS A 226 -8.14 8.76 10.91
CA HIS A 226 -8.31 7.37 10.53
C HIS A 226 -8.63 7.22 9.05
N VAL A 227 -8.05 6.18 8.46
CA VAL A 227 -8.17 5.84 7.06
C VAL A 227 -8.53 4.37 6.94
N ALA A 228 -9.72 4.10 6.43
CA ALA A 228 -10.18 2.75 6.14
C ALA A 228 -9.80 2.39 4.70
N VAL A 229 -9.15 1.25 4.53
CA VAL A 229 -8.61 0.79 3.24
C VAL A 229 -9.13 -0.61 2.95
N LEU A 230 -9.73 -0.79 1.77
CA LEU A 230 -10.36 -2.05 1.35
C LEU A 230 -10.02 -2.32 -0.11
N ALA A 231 -9.74 -3.57 -0.45
CA ALA A 231 -9.57 -3.99 -1.84
C ALA A 231 -10.78 -4.80 -2.31
N ARG A 232 -11.43 -4.38 -3.40
CA ARG A 232 -12.58 -5.06 -4.00
C ARG A 232 -12.46 -5.07 -5.51
N SER A 233 -12.61 -6.24 -6.12
CA SER A 233 -12.61 -6.37 -7.60
C SER A 233 -11.40 -5.73 -8.30
N ASP A 234 -10.19 -5.87 -7.70
CA ASP A 234 -8.94 -5.23 -8.16
C ASP A 234 -8.95 -3.69 -8.14
N GLU A 235 -9.75 -3.11 -7.23
CA GLU A 235 -9.87 -1.69 -6.99
C GLU A 235 -9.59 -1.42 -5.51
N LEU A 236 -8.95 -0.29 -5.21
CA LEU A 236 -8.64 0.11 -3.85
C LEU A 236 -9.60 1.21 -3.41
N VAL A 237 -10.37 0.95 -2.37
CA VAL A 237 -11.22 1.93 -1.71
C VAL A 237 -10.47 2.51 -0.53
N VAL A 238 -10.50 3.84 -0.43
CA VAL A 238 -9.96 4.54 0.73
C VAL A 238 -10.99 5.53 1.26
N HIS A 239 -11.34 5.41 2.53
CA HIS A 239 -12.17 6.37 3.24
C HIS A 239 -11.35 7.08 4.30
N ALA A 240 -11.32 8.42 4.25
CA ALA A 240 -10.53 9.24 5.15
C ALA A 240 -11.41 10.05 6.10
N SER A 241 -11.05 10.09 7.38
CA SER A 241 -11.82 10.79 8.40
C SER A 241 -11.75 12.32 8.30
N GLN A 242 -10.66 12.84 7.73
CA GLN A 242 -10.38 14.28 7.74
C GLN A 242 -11.36 15.07 6.85
N ASP A 243 -11.70 14.53 5.69
CA ASP A 243 -12.65 15.13 4.75
C ASP A 243 -13.94 14.30 4.58
N ALA A 244 -14.06 13.20 5.34
CA ALA A 244 -15.14 12.22 5.24
C ALA A 244 -15.37 11.69 3.80
N ALA A 245 -14.34 11.76 2.94
CA ALA A 245 -14.46 11.38 1.54
C ALA A 245 -14.10 9.91 1.34
N THR A 246 -14.85 9.27 0.45
CA THR A 246 -14.55 7.92 -0.05
C THR A 246 -13.95 8.06 -1.44
N ARG A 247 -12.74 7.53 -1.60
CA ARG A 247 -11.93 7.53 -2.82
C ARG A 247 -11.85 6.11 -3.36
N VAL A 248 -11.73 6.01 -4.68
CA VAL A 248 -11.65 4.74 -5.39
C VAL A 248 -10.52 4.83 -6.38
N PHE A 249 -9.51 4.00 -6.19
CA PHE A 249 -8.37 3.90 -7.08
C PHE A 249 -8.54 2.67 -7.96
N VAL A 250 -8.55 2.93 -9.25
CA VAL A 250 -8.65 1.89 -10.27
C VAL A 250 -7.31 1.69 -10.96
N PRO A 251 -7.04 0.51 -11.53
CA PRO A 251 -5.93 0.33 -12.45
C PRO A 251 -6.03 1.34 -13.60
N LEU A 252 -4.89 1.86 -14.07
CA LEU A 252 -4.76 2.88 -15.14
C LEU A 252 -5.52 2.58 -16.46
N ARG A 253 -6.07 1.37 -16.62
CA ARG A 253 -6.82 0.89 -17.80
C ARG A 253 -8.34 1.00 -17.68
N SER A 254 -8.90 1.23 -16.48
CA SER A 254 -10.34 1.03 -16.24
C SER A 254 -11.24 2.23 -16.57
N ASN A 255 -10.96 3.00 -17.62
CA ASN A 255 -11.77 4.16 -18.03
C ASN A 255 -13.18 3.81 -18.59
N ARG A 256 -13.71 2.62 -18.30
CA ARG A 256 -15.07 2.19 -18.65
C ARG A 256 -15.87 1.84 -17.40
N ARG A 257 -16.13 2.82 -16.55
CA ARG A 257 -17.20 2.71 -15.55
C ARG A 257 -18.41 3.52 -16.00
N SER A 258 -19.59 2.92 -15.89
CA SER A 258 -20.85 3.64 -16.10
C SER A 258 -21.25 4.31 -14.80
N ALA A 259 -21.71 5.57 -14.87
CA ALA A 259 -22.06 6.36 -13.69
C ALA A 259 -23.09 5.67 -12.76
N ALA A 260 -23.98 4.85 -13.31
CA ALA A 260 -24.96 4.09 -12.52
C ALA A 260 -24.33 2.93 -11.73
N ARG A 261 -23.29 2.27 -12.29
CA ARG A 261 -22.55 1.21 -11.59
C ARG A 261 -21.77 1.79 -10.41
N ASP A 262 -21.21 2.98 -10.58
CA ASP A 262 -20.45 3.66 -9.52
C ASP A 262 -21.31 3.97 -8.28
N VAL A 263 -22.57 4.41 -8.45
CA VAL A 263 -23.44 4.76 -7.32
C VAL A 263 -23.82 3.53 -6.47
N CYS A 264 -24.26 2.44 -7.10
CA CYS A 264 -24.62 1.22 -6.37
C CYS A 264 -23.40 0.59 -5.68
N TRP A 265 -22.26 0.58 -6.38
CA TRP A 265 -21.01 0.06 -5.85
C TRP A 265 -20.50 0.92 -4.67
N LEU A 266 -20.51 2.25 -4.80
CA LEU A 266 -20.13 3.17 -3.71
C LEU A 266 -21.04 3.02 -2.49
N ARG A 267 -22.35 2.82 -2.68
CA ARG A 267 -23.27 2.56 -1.56
C ARG A 267 -22.92 1.27 -0.84
N GLY A 268 -22.69 0.18 -1.58
CA GLY A 268 -22.26 -1.10 -0.98
C GLY A 268 -20.97 -0.96 -0.18
N ILE A 269 -19.99 -0.22 -0.72
CA ILE A 269 -18.75 0.11 -0.02
C ILE A 269 -19.00 0.91 1.27
N GLN A 270 -19.89 1.90 1.26
CA GLN A 270 -20.23 2.64 2.46
C GLN A 270 -20.91 1.76 3.53
N ASP A 271 -21.68 0.77 3.12
CA ASP A 271 -22.29 -0.19 4.04
C ASP A 271 -21.24 -1.16 4.61
N GLU A 272 -20.25 -1.57 3.82
CA GLU A 272 -19.10 -2.35 4.31
C GLU A 272 -18.24 -1.56 5.31
N LEU A 273 -17.96 -0.28 5.03
CA LEU A 273 -17.31 0.63 5.97
C LEU A 273 -18.12 0.75 7.28
N ALA A 274 -19.45 0.87 7.17
CA ALA A 274 -20.36 0.96 8.31
C ALA A 274 -20.43 -0.32 9.15
N ALA A 275 -20.13 -1.48 8.55
CA ALA A 275 -20.14 -2.76 9.25
C ALA A 275 -18.92 -2.96 10.16
N ASP A 276 -17.89 -2.11 10.09
CA ASP A 276 -16.65 -2.19 10.90
C ASP A 276 -16.04 -3.60 10.89
N ARG A 277 -15.95 -4.22 9.71
CA ARG A 277 -15.38 -5.57 9.51
C ARG A 277 -13.89 -5.55 9.18
N PHE A 278 -13.16 -4.58 9.74
CA PHE A 278 -11.71 -4.50 9.58
C PHE A 278 -11.04 -5.54 10.46
N ARG A 279 -10.37 -6.51 9.83
CA ARG A 279 -9.59 -7.52 10.56
C ARG A 279 -8.38 -6.90 11.22
N PHE A 280 -7.72 -5.98 10.51
CA PHE A 280 -6.52 -5.33 10.98
C PHE A 280 -6.79 -3.86 11.33
N ARG A 281 -6.32 -3.45 12.51
CA ARG A 281 -6.29 -2.04 12.92
C ARG A 281 -4.85 -1.65 13.22
N VAL A 282 -4.34 -0.68 12.50
CA VAL A 282 -2.94 -0.24 12.56
C VAL A 282 -2.90 1.14 13.17
N PHE A 283 -2.18 1.30 14.27
CA PHE A 283 -1.93 2.57 14.92
C PHE A 283 -0.50 3.00 14.65
N ILE A 284 -0.33 4.15 14.01
CA ILE A 284 0.97 4.72 13.66
C ILE A 284 1.12 6.04 14.40
N SER A 285 2.16 6.14 15.24
CA SER A 285 2.50 7.42 15.87
C SER A 285 3.13 8.35 14.83
N THR A 286 2.66 9.59 14.78
CA THR A 286 3.22 10.64 13.92
C THR A 286 4.49 11.25 14.51
N CYS A 287 4.65 11.16 15.83
CA CYS A 287 5.80 11.72 16.54
C CYS A 287 6.89 10.69 16.81
N ASP A 288 6.54 9.41 16.90
CA ASP A 288 7.43 8.33 17.28
C ASP A 288 7.38 7.20 16.22
N GLN A 289 8.48 6.49 15.98
CA GLN A 289 8.53 5.33 15.07
C GLN A 289 7.90 4.08 15.72
N VAL A 290 6.63 4.19 16.10
CA VAL A 290 5.86 3.16 16.80
C VAL A 290 4.65 2.76 15.98
N ILE A 291 4.51 1.44 15.80
CA ILE A 291 3.38 0.80 15.15
C ILE A 291 2.75 -0.18 16.12
N THR A 292 1.44 -0.06 16.33
CA THR A 292 0.65 -1.08 17.03
C THR A 292 -0.37 -1.67 16.07
N LEU A 293 -0.31 -2.98 15.85
CA LEU A 293 -1.25 -3.75 15.05
C LEU A 293 -2.18 -4.52 15.98
N ILE A 294 -3.48 -4.34 15.81
CA ILE A 294 -4.53 -5.14 16.44
C ILE A 294 -5.15 -6.04 15.37
N ILE A 295 -5.27 -7.32 15.68
CA ILE A 295 -5.88 -8.34 14.84
C ILE A 295 -7.19 -8.76 15.50
N ARG A 296 -8.31 -8.46 14.86
CA ARG A 296 -9.64 -8.89 15.31
C ARG A 296 -10.00 -10.21 14.68
N ASN A 297 -10.23 -11.23 15.50
CA ASN A 297 -10.58 -12.57 15.00
C ASN A 297 -12.09 -12.77 14.86
N ASP A 298 -12.90 -12.15 15.74
CA ASP A 298 -14.36 -12.27 15.74
C ASP A 298 -15.05 -10.95 15.32
N PHE A 299 -15.76 -10.98 14.18
CA PHE A 299 -16.48 -9.79 13.66
C PHE A 299 -17.86 -9.57 14.30
N GLU A 300 -18.43 -10.59 14.94
CA GLU A 300 -19.78 -10.51 15.56
C GLU A 300 -19.75 -9.90 16.97
N ARG A 301 -18.58 -9.86 17.60
CA ARG A 301 -18.38 -9.27 18.93
C ARG A 301 -17.90 -7.84 18.79
N GLU A 302 -18.41 -6.92 19.61
CA GLU A 302 -17.82 -5.58 19.71
C GLU A 302 -16.35 -5.73 20.13
N SER A 303 -15.45 -5.02 19.45
CA SER A 303 -14.03 -5.04 19.78
C SER A 303 -13.82 -4.52 21.21
N GLY A 304 -13.00 -5.23 21.99
CA GLY A 304 -12.64 -4.80 23.34
C GLY A 304 -11.71 -3.59 23.35
N TYR A 305 -11.04 -3.33 22.23
CA TYR A 305 -10.01 -2.30 22.12
C TYR A 305 -10.42 -1.07 21.31
N VAL A 306 -11.17 -1.23 20.21
CA VAL A 306 -11.42 -0.14 19.24
C VAL A 306 -12.83 -0.19 18.69
N ARG A 307 -13.58 0.91 18.78
CA ARG A 307 -14.92 1.02 18.22
C ARG A 307 -14.99 2.10 17.14
N LEU A 308 -15.42 1.72 15.94
CA LEU A 308 -15.78 2.65 14.88
C LEU A 308 -17.31 2.69 14.72
N LYS A 309 -17.94 3.86 14.89
CA LYS A 309 -19.40 4.01 14.80
C LYS A 309 -19.80 5.07 13.80
N ARG A 310 -20.59 4.69 12.78
CA ARG A 310 -21.14 5.66 11.83
C ARG A 310 -22.17 6.57 12.51
N LYS A 311 -22.01 7.88 12.34
CA LYS A 311 -22.95 8.93 12.72
C LYS A 311 -24.07 9.06 11.68
N SER A 312 -25.17 9.70 12.08
CA SER A 312 -26.28 10.04 11.18
C SER A 312 -25.88 10.95 10.02
N ASN A 313 -24.81 11.75 10.16
CA ASN A 313 -24.27 12.62 9.12
C ASN A 313 -23.30 11.90 8.16
N GLY A 314 -23.09 10.58 8.31
CA GLY A 314 -22.21 9.78 7.47
C GLY A 314 -20.74 9.76 7.89
N GLN A 315 -20.33 10.57 8.87
CA GLN A 315 -18.99 10.51 9.48
C GLN A 315 -18.86 9.30 10.43
N PHE A 316 -17.64 8.97 10.84
CA PHE A 316 -17.38 7.90 11.80
C PHE A 316 -16.83 8.47 13.10
N ASP A 317 -17.42 8.04 14.23
CA ASP A 317 -16.84 8.20 15.57
C ASP A 317 -15.84 7.09 15.83
N PHE A 318 -14.71 7.46 16.41
CA PHE A 318 -13.66 6.56 16.83
C PHE A 318 -13.53 6.59 18.35
N ALA A 319 -13.57 5.43 19.00
CA ALA A 319 -13.38 5.30 20.43
C ALA A 319 -12.38 4.18 20.75
N LEU A 320 -11.57 4.41 21.78
CA LEU A 320 -10.59 3.46 22.31
C LEU A 320 -10.96 3.03 23.72
N SER A 321 -10.63 1.78 24.06
CA SER A 321 -10.68 1.34 25.44
C SER A 321 -9.60 2.05 26.27
N PRO A 322 -9.83 2.27 27.58
CA PRO A 322 -8.82 2.85 28.47
C PRO A 322 -7.51 2.07 28.48
N GLU A 323 -7.56 0.74 28.32
CA GLU A 323 -6.39 -0.13 28.23
C GLU A 323 -5.57 0.18 26.96
N MET A 324 -6.23 0.28 25.80
CA MET A 324 -5.56 0.60 24.54
C MET A 324 -4.97 2.00 24.58
N THR A 325 -5.72 2.99 25.06
CA THR A 325 -5.23 4.36 25.25
C THR A 325 -4.00 4.39 26.14
N SER A 326 -4.02 3.67 27.27
CA SER A 326 -2.88 3.59 28.18
C SER A 326 -1.65 2.96 27.51
N LEU A 327 -1.83 1.97 26.63
CA LEU A 327 -0.73 1.33 25.92
C LEU A 327 -0.14 2.24 24.84
N LEU A 328 -0.98 2.93 24.06
CA LEU A 328 -0.55 3.85 23.02
C LEU A 328 0.16 5.10 23.60
N LEU A 329 -0.23 5.54 24.80
CA LEU A 329 0.32 6.73 25.45
C LEU A 329 1.48 6.47 26.42
N ARG A 330 1.87 5.20 26.64
CA ARG A 330 2.99 4.88 27.54
C ARG A 330 4.28 5.54 27.03
N PRO A 331 4.98 6.32 27.88
CA PRO A 331 6.32 6.80 27.57
C PRO A 331 7.20 5.61 27.21
N LEU A 332 7.89 5.71 26.08
CA LEU A 332 8.74 4.64 25.57
C LEU A 332 10.07 4.67 26.35
N GLU A 333 10.05 4.13 27.56
CA GLU A 333 11.21 3.93 28.44
C GLU A 333 12.13 2.83 27.85
N ASP A 334 12.89 3.16 26.80
CA ASP A 334 14.20 2.55 26.52
C ASP A 334 14.84 3.22 25.31
N ARG A 335 15.68 4.23 25.57
CA ARG A 335 16.46 4.96 24.55
C ARG A 335 17.96 4.68 24.62
N SER A 336 18.42 3.64 25.33
CA SER A 336 19.85 3.51 25.64
C SER A 336 20.56 2.22 25.25
N GLN A 337 19.89 1.18 24.71
CA GLN A 337 20.60 0.01 24.18
C GLN A 337 19.95 -0.54 22.91
N GLY A 338 20.65 -0.39 21.79
CA GLY A 338 20.36 -1.11 20.55
C GLY A 338 19.59 -0.30 19.52
N SER A 339 20.22 -0.06 18.38
CA SER A 339 19.66 0.52 17.17
C SER A 339 18.59 -0.40 16.56
N VAL A 340 17.40 -0.46 17.15
CA VAL A 340 16.21 -1.01 16.50
C VAL A 340 15.31 0.19 16.15
N PRO A 341 15.23 0.60 14.87
CA PRO A 341 14.63 1.88 14.48
C PRO A 341 13.11 1.79 14.28
N LEU A 342 12.44 0.84 14.94
CA LEU A 342 10.98 0.64 14.84
C LEU A 342 10.49 -0.25 15.98
N ARG A 343 9.42 0.17 16.67
CA ARG A 343 8.69 -0.70 17.62
C ARG A 343 7.39 -1.20 16.99
N LEU A 344 7.30 -2.51 16.80
CA LEU A 344 6.08 -3.19 16.34
C LEU A 344 5.45 -3.96 17.50
N SER A 345 4.21 -3.62 17.87
CA SER A 345 3.41 -4.37 18.84
C SER A 345 2.23 -5.04 18.14
N VAL A 346 2.11 -6.37 18.23
CA VAL A 346 0.98 -7.12 17.66
C VAL A 346 0.08 -7.64 18.78
N ARG A 347 -1.24 -7.43 18.65
CA ARG A 347 -2.26 -7.84 19.61
C ARG A 347 -3.39 -8.58 18.92
N GLU A 348 -4.01 -9.52 19.63
CA GLU A 348 -5.22 -10.21 19.20
C GLU A 348 -6.39 -9.74 20.06
N ASP A 349 -7.52 -9.45 19.42
CA ASP A 349 -8.79 -8.98 20.00
C ASP A 349 -9.86 -10.06 19.88
#